data_AF-A0A1F4VKI0-F1
#
_entry.id   AF-A0A1F4VKI0-F1
#
_cell.length_a   1.000
_cell.length_b   1.000
_cell.length_c   1.000
_cell.angle_alpha   90.00
_cell.angle_beta   90.00
_cell.angle_gamma   90.00
#
_symmetry.space_group_name_H-M   'P 1'
#
loop_
_entity.id
_entity.type
_entity.pdbx_description
1 polymer ?
#
loop_
_entity_poly.entity_id
_entity_poly.type
_entity_poly.pdbx_seq_one_letter_code
_entity_poly.pdbx_strand_id
1 'polypeptide(L)'
;MPLQFSQTMQLFFAHNFPLILFSIFSIISLILAIKNNSRFYILLFVAFFVLAFKFEYSKHLLFKIENDMINSIFPEGARGRKYDFIKTVLEFYLPVIMNFFGWGLLVLNLIFGRKKRDQQN
;
A
#
# COMPACT_ATOMS: atom_id res chain seq x y z
N MET A 1 24.49 -24.98 -7.99
CA MET A 1 23.32 -24.30 -8.56
C MET A 1 22.12 -24.15 -7.60
N PRO A 2 21.67 -25.15 -6.80
CA PRO A 2 20.49 -24.97 -5.92
C PRO A 2 20.72 -23.96 -4.78
N LEU A 3 21.95 -23.82 -4.30
CA LEU A 3 22.35 -22.86 -3.26
C LEU A 3 22.15 -21.38 -3.66
N GLN A 4 22.29 -21.04 -4.94
CA GLN A 4 22.11 -19.67 -5.43
C GLN A 4 20.62 -19.32 -5.61
N PHE A 5 19.80 -20.30 -5.98
CA PHE A 5 18.36 -20.13 -6.10
C PHE A 5 17.70 -19.93 -4.74
N SER A 6 18.05 -20.75 -3.74
CA SER A 6 17.51 -20.63 -2.38
C SER A 6 17.86 -19.28 -1.73
N GLN A 7 19.10 -18.81 -1.90
CA GLN A 7 19.54 -17.50 -1.41
C GLN A 7 18.79 -16.35 -2.08
N THR A 8 18.61 -16.41 -3.40
CA THR A 8 17.85 -15.39 -4.15
C THR A 8 16.40 -15.32 -3.69
N MET A 9 15.76 -16.49 -3.47
CA MET A 9 14.39 -16.56 -2.96
C MET A 9 14.28 -16.00 -1.55
N GLN A 10 15.19 -16.37 -0.65
CA GLN A 10 15.21 -15.81 0.71
C GLN A 10 15.36 -14.29 0.71
N LEU A 11 16.26 -13.75 -0.13
CA LEU A 11 16.46 -12.31 -0.24
C LEU A 11 15.21 -11.61 -0.79
N PHE A 12 14.58 -12.19 -1.81
CA PHE A 12 13.35 -11.66 -2.40
C PHE A 12 12.22 -11.59 -1.37
N PHE A 13 11.98 -12.68 -0.63
CA PHE A 13 10.94 -12.71 0.40
C PHE A 13 11.25 -11.75 1.53
N ALA A 14 12.48 -11.76 2.07
CA ALA A 14 12.86 -10.86 3.15
C ALA A 14 12.68 -9.38 2.76
N HIS A 15 12.98 -9.04 1.50
CA HIS A 15 12.92 -7.67 1.01
C HIS A 15 11.52 -7.22 0.52
N ASN A 16 10.59 -8.15 0.27
CA ASN A 16 9.24 -7.87 -0.23
C ASN A 16 8.13 -8.42 0.68
N PHE A 17 8.46 -8.92 1.86
CA PHE A 17 7.51 -9.60 2.74
C PHE A 17 6.22 -8.79 2.99
N PRO A 18 6.27 -7.47 3.31
CA PRO A 18 5.05 -6.69 3.53
C PRO A 18 4.18 -6.62 2.27
N LEU A 19 4.80 -6.42 1.09
CA LEU A 19 4.08 -6.37 -0.18
C LEU A 19 3.36 -7.69 -0.45
N ILE A 20 4.07 -8.81 -0.30
CA ILE A 20 3.53 -10.14 -0.54
C ILE A 20 2.36 -10.40 0.41
N LEU A 21 2.55 -10.13 1.70
CA LEU A 21 1.53 -10.35 2.73
C LEU A 21 0.26 -9.52 2.48
N PHE A 22 0.41 -8.22 2.27
CA PHE A 22 -0.73 -7.33 2.01
C PHE A 22 -1.41 -7.64 0.66
N SER A 23 -0.64 -8.05 -0.36
CA SER A 23 -1.20 -8.46 -1.64
C SER A 23 -2.02 -9.74 -1.51
N ILE A 24 -1.54 -10.75 -0.77
CA ILE A 24 -2.29 -11.98 -0.51
C ILE A 24 -3.60 -11.67 0.22
N PHE A 25 -3.55 -10.88 1.30
CA PHE A 25 -4.77 -10.53 2.03
C PHE A 25 -5.73 -9.68 1.21
N SER A 26 -5.22 -8.81 0.35
CA SER A 26 -6.02 -8.04 -0.60
C SER A 26 -6.77 -8.98 -1.56
N ILE A 27 -6.06 -9.92 -2.19
CA ILE A 27 -6.66 -10.91 -3.10
C ILE A 27 -7.72 -11.77 -2.39
N ILE A 28 -7.42 -12.29 -1.21
CA ILE A 28 -8.37 -13.08 -0.42
C ILE A 28 -9.62 -12.26 -0.09
N SER A 29 -9.43 -11.01 0.34
CA SER A 29 -10.54 -10.11 0.68
C SER A 29 -11.39 -9.78 -0.54
N LEU A 30 -10.79 -9.59 -1.71
CA LEU A 30 -11.50 -9.36 -2.97
C LEU A 30 -12.35 -10.57 -3.35
N ILE A 31 -11.80 -11.79 -3.26
CA ILE A 31 -12.54 -13.02 -3.55
C ILE A 31 -13.74 -13.16 -2.61
N LEU A 32 -13.55 -12.89 -1.31
CA LEU A 32 -14.63 -12.93 -0.32
C LEU A 32 -15.66 -11.81 -0.53
N ALA A 33 -15.22 -10.63 -0.99
CA ALA A 33 -16.11 -9.53 -1.32
C ALA A 33 -17.04 -9.89 -2.48
N ILE A 34 -16.49 -10.51 -3.54
CA ILE A 34 -17.26 -10.97 -4.69
C ILE A 34 -18.22 -12.08 -4.27
N LYS A 35 -17.74 -13.08 -3.52
CA LYS A 35 -18.54 -14.25 -3.15
C LYS A 35 -19.67 -13.93 -2.16
N ASN A 36 -19.43 -13.03 -1.21
CA ASN A 36 -20.39 -12.75 -0.12
C ASN A 36 -21.10 -11.40 -0.29
N ASN A 37 -20.78 -10.62 -1.34
CA ASN A 37 -21.29 -9.26 -1.60
C ASN A 37 -21.33 -8.36 -0.34
N SER A 38 -20.29 -8.46 0.50
CA SER A 38 -20.26 -7.80 1.80
C SER A 38 -19.32 -6.61 1.78
N ARG A 39 -19.84 -5.45 2.19
CA ARG A 39 -19.07 -4.20 2.38
C ARG A 39 -17.88 -4.39 3.32
N PHE A 40 -17.98 -5.32 4.28
CA PHE A 40 -16.89 -5.68 5.18
C PHE A 40 -15.65 -6.15 4.40
N TYR A 41 -15.81 -7.07 3.45
CA TYR A 41 -14.68 -7.60 2.68
C TYR A 41 -14.16 -6.59 1.66
N ILE A 42 -15.03 -5.72 1.13
CA ILE A 42 -14.59 -4.59 0.28
C ILE A 42 -13.67 -3.66 1.07
N LEU A 43 -14.04 -3.32 2.31
CA LEU A 43 -13.19 -2.47 3.17
C LEU A 43 -11.87 -3.16 3.53
N LEU A 44 -11.85 -4.48 3.78
CA LEU A 44 -10.60 -5.22 3.95
C LEU A 44 -9.73 -5.17 2.69
N PHE A 45 -10.33 -5.39 1.52
CA PHE A 45 -9.63 -5.31 0.25
C PHE A 45 -8.98 -3.94 0.07
N VAL A 46 -9.74 -2.86 0.25
CA VAL A 46 -9.21 -1.48 0.12
C VAL A 46 -8.10 -1.23 1.13
N ALA A 47 -8.26 -1.67 2.38
CA ALA A 47 -7.25 -1.49 3.42
C ALA A 47 -5.92 -2.17 3.07
N PHE A 48 -5.97 -3.46 2.72
CA PHE A 48 -4.77 -4.22 2.36
C PHE A 48 -4.19 -3.77 1.02
N PHE A 49 -5.02 -3.40 0.05
CA PHE A 49 -4.57 -2.86 -1.22
C PHE A 49 -3.81 -1.54 -1.03
N VAL A 50 -4.31 -0.62 -0.20
CA VAL A 50 -3.61 0.65 0.09
C VAL A 50 -2.28 0.38 0.81
N LEU A 51 -2.23 -0.56 1.75
CA LEU A 51 -0.98 -0.92 2.44
C LEU A 51 0.05 -1.55 1.49
N ALA A 52 -0.38 -2.43 0.59
CA ALA A 52 0.46 -2.98 -0.47
C ALA A 52 0.96 -1.89 -1.43
N PHE A 53 0.04 -1.02 -1.88
CA PHE A 53 0.37 0.08 -2.77
C PHE A 53 1.34 1.06 -2.12
N LYS A 54 1.18 1.38 -0.83
CA LYS A 54 2.11 2.24 -0.08
C LYS A 54 3.53 1.68 -0.08
N PHE A 55 3.66 0.37 0.08
CA PHE A 55 4.96 -0.29 0.04
C PHE A 55 5.60 -0.14 -1.34
N GLU A 56 4.88 -0.51 -2.39
CA GLU A 56 5.35 -0.39 -3.78
C GLU A 56 5.63 1.08 -4.16
N TYR A 57 4.81 1.99 -3.66
CA TYR A 57 4.96 3.42 -3.87
C TYR A 57 6.28 3.93 -3.32
N SER A 58 6.54 3.64 -2.05
CA SER A 58 7.76 4.10 -1.37
C SER A 58 9.02 3.48 -1.98
N LYS A 59 8.91 2.28 -2.55
CA LYS A 59 10.06 1.50 -3.03
C LYS A 59 10.39 1.75 -4.50
N HIS A 60 9.39 1.90 -5.34
CA HIS A 60 9.57 1.90 -6.80
C HIS A 60 8.91 3.09 -7.49
N LEU A 61 7.69 3.49 -7.09
CA LEU A 61 6.98 4.55 -7.80
C LEU A 61 7.53 5.94 -7.49
N LEU A 62 7.86 6.24 -6.24
CA LEU A 62 8.35 7.56 -5.85
C LEU A 62 9.60 7.94 -6.65
N PHE A 63 10.59 7.03 -6.73
CA PHE A 63 11.80 7.23 -7.52
C PHE A 63 11.51 7.50 -9.00
N LYS A 64 10.57 6.78 -9.61
CA LYS A 64 10.16 7.02 -11.01
C LYS A 64 9.46 8.36 -11.17
N ILE A 65 8.55 8.71 -10.26
CA ILE A 65 7.84 9.99 -10.29
C ILE A 65 8.85 11.14 -10.20
N GLU A 66 9.84 11.03 -9.32
CA GLU A 66 10.87 12.05 -9.16
C GLU A 66 11.72 12.20 -10.42
N ASN A 67 12.23 11.09 -10.97
CA ASN A 67 13.13 11.13 -12.11
C ASN A 67 12.43 11.49 -13.42
N ASP A 68 11.25 10.94 -13.66
CA ASP A 68 10.57 11.05 -14.95
C ASP A 68 9.64 12.28 -14.99
N MET A 69 8.91 12.56 -13.90
CA MET A 69 7.93 13.66 -13.89
C MET A 69 8.47 14.92 -13.21
N ILE A 70 8.95 14.82 -11.98
CA ILE A 70 9.29 16.03 -11.20
C ILE A 70 10.49 16.75 -11.83
N ASN A 71 11.53 16.02 -12.24
CA ASN A 71 12.68 16.62 -12.91
C ASN A 71 12.35 17.18 -14.30
N SER A 72 11.31 16.68 -14.96
CA SER A 72 10.81 17.24 -16.23
C SER A 72 10.06 18.56 -16.02
N ILE A 73 9.23 18.63 -14.97
CA ILE A 73 8.42 19.82 -14.64
C ILE A 73 9.26 20.91 -13.97
N PHE A 74 10.23 20.53 -13.14
CA PHE A 74 11.11 21.44 -12.40
C PHE A 74 12.59 21.11 -12.69
N PRO A 75 13.13 21.64 -13.80
CA PRO A 75 14.56 21.53 -14.10
C PRO A 75 15.42 22.08 -12.96
N GLU A 76 16.67 21.63 -12.84
CA GLU A 76 17.53 21.91 -11.68
C GLU A 76 17.70 23.41 -11.37
N GLY A 77 17.68 24.28 -12.39
CA GLY A 77 17.76 25.74 -12.22
C GLY A 77 16.44 26.45 -11.87
N ALA A 78 15.31 25.74 -11.85
CA ALA A 78 13.96 26.27 -11.62
C ALA A 78 13.29 25.67 -10.37
N ARG A 79 14.05 24.95 -9.53
CA ARG A 79 13.56 24.42 -8.25
C ARG A 79 13.36 25.57 -7.27
N GLY A 80 12.15 25.68 -6.75
CA GLY A 80 11.77 26.68 -5.74
C GLY A 80 10.67 26.13 -4.84
N ARG A 81 9.99 27.00 -4.08
CA ARG A 81 9.02 26.59 -3.05
C ARG A 81 7.96 25.59 -3.52
N LYS A 82 7.52 25.66 -4.79
CA LYS A 82 6.56 24.72 -5.36
C LYS A 82 7.14 23.30 -5.52
N TYR A 83 8.40 23.19 -5.94
CA TYR A 83 9.11 21.92 -6.02
C TYR A 83 9.24 21.30 -4.63
N ASP A 84 9.70 22.06 -3.64
CA ASP A 84 9.87 21.57 -2.27
C ASP A 84 8.55 21.11 -1.66
N PHE A 85 7.47 21.85 -1.91
CA PHE A 85 6.13 21.48 -1.47
C PHE A 85 5.67 20.16 -2.09
N ILE A 86 5.73 20.03 -3.43
CA ILE A 86 5.30 18.81 -4.13
C ILE A 86 6.14 17.63 -3.68
N LYS A 87 7.46 17.80 -3.59
CA LYS A 87 8.38 16.78 -3.10
C LYS A 87 8.02 16.32 -1.69
N THR A 88 7.82 17.25 -0.76
CA THR A 88 7.39 16.93 0.62
C THR A 88 6.05 16.18 0.64
N VAL A 89 5.10 16.57 -0.22
CA VAL A 89 3.81 15.88 -0.33
C VAL A 89 3.98 14.43 -0.79
N LEU A 90 4.80 14.19 -1.81
CA LEU A 90 5.02 12.85 -2.36
C LEU A 90 5.89 11.97 -1.47
N GLU A 91 6.98 12.49 -0.92
CA GLU A 91 7.93 11.73 -0.09
C GLU A 91 7.39 11.44 1.31
N PHE A 92 6.65 12.38 1.91
CA PHE A 92 6.25 12.30 3.31
C PHE A 92 4.73 12.18 3.50
N TYR A 93 3.96 13.18 3.09
CA TYR A 93 2.54 13.23 3.43
C TYR A 93 1.75 12.08 2.79
N LEU A 94 2.00 11.76 1.52
CA LEU A 94 1.26 10.74 0.81
C LEU A 94 1.50 9.33 1.41
N PRO A 95 2.73 8.87 1.66
CA PRO A 95 2.99 7.60 2.36
C PRO A 95 2.39 7.55 3.76
N VAL A 96 2.44 8.67 4.50
CA VAL A 96 1.87 8.78 5.85
C VAL A 96 0.35 8.63 5.80
N ILE A 97 -0.33 9.37 4.91
CA ILE A 97 -1.77 9.28 4.71
C ILE A 97 -2.18 7.87 4.32
N MET A 98 -1.48 7.25 3.35
CA MET A 98 -1.77 5.87 2.94
C MET A 98 -1.61 4.88 4.11
N ASN A 99 -0.58 5.04 4.94
CA ASN A 99 -0.36 4.16 6.09
C ASN A 99 -1.48 4.31 7.13
N PHE A 100 -1.81 5.54 7.54
CA PHE A 100 -2.90 5.78 8.48
C PHE A 100 -4.26 5.37 7.92
N PHE A 101 -4.51 5.61 6.64
CA PHE A 101 -5.75 5.22 5.97
C PHE A 101 -5.91 3.70 5.92
N GLY A 102 -4.86 2.98 5.50
CA GLY A 102 -4.88 1.51 5.44
C GLY A 102 -5.10 0.87 6.81
N TRP A 103 -4.31 1.25 7.81
CA TRP A 103 -4.47 0.75 9.19
C TRP A 103 -5.78 1.20 9.84
N GLY A 104 -6.19 2.45 9.60
CA GLY A 104 -7.45 2.99 10.09
C GLY A 104 -8.63 2.19 9.57
N LEU A 105 -8.65 1.84 8.28
CA LEU A 105 -9.68 0.98 7.71
C LEU A 105 -9.67 -0.41 8.35
N LEU A 106 -8.51 -1.04 8.59
CA LEU A 106 -8.45 -2.34 9.28
C LEU A 106 -9.07 -2.27 10.67
N VAL A 107 -8.70 -1.26 11.47
CA VAL A 107 -9.21 -1.07 12.83
C VAL A 107 -10.71 -0.83 12.82
N LEU A 108 -11.19 0.09 11.97
CA LEU A 108 -12.62 0.36 11.83
C LEU A 108 -13.37 -0.92 11.44
N ASN A 109 -12.83 -1.71 10.52
CA ASN A 109 -13.47 -2.93 10.09
C ASN A 109 -13.54 -3.99 11.19
N LEU A 110 -12.50 -4.11 12.02
CA LEU A 110 -12.50 -5.00 13.18
C LEU A 110 -13.55 -4.59 14.23
N ILE A 111 -13.68 -3.29 14.51
CA ILE A 111 -14.65 -2.77 15.49
C ILE A 111 -16.09 -2.95 14.99
N PHE A 112 -16.37 -2.50 13.76
CA PHE A 112 -17.74 -2.50 13.22
C PHE A 112 -18.17 -3.85 12.64
N GLY A 113 -17.23 -4.67 12.15
CA GLY A 113 -17.52 -6.00 11.62
C GLY A 113 -17.99 -6.99 12.67
N ARG A 114 -17.54 -6.84 13.93
CA ARG A 114 -17.96 -7.67 15.06
C ARG A 114 -19.44 -7.41 15.43
N LYS A 115 -19.83 -6.14 15.47
CA LYS A 115 -21.18 -5.71 15.87
C LYS A 115 -22.30 -6.29 14.98
N LYS A 116 -22.03 -6.54 13.70
CA LYS A 116 -23.02 -7.13 12.77
C LYS A 116 -23.19 -8.65 12.96
N ARG A 117 -22.16 -9.34 13.45
CA ARG A 117 -22.19 -10.79 13.70
C ARG A 117 -22.93 -11.12 15.00
N ASP A 118 -22.79 -10.27 16.02
CA ASP A 118 -23.46 -10.43 17.32
C ASP A 118 -24.97 -10.12 17.27
N GLN A 119 -25.46 -9.44 16.24
CA GLN A 119 -26.90 -9.15 16.03
C GLN A 119 -27.63 -10.21 15.19
N GLN A 120 -26.90 -11.18 14.62
CA GLN A 120 -27.47 -12.25 13.79
C GLN A 120 -27.53 -13.61 14.52
N ASN A 121 -27.05 -13.67 15.77
CA ASN A 121 -27.19 -14.80 16.69
C ASN A 121 -28.21 -14.45 17.77
#